data_AF-A0A4Y1MTZ6-F1
#
_entry.id   AF-A0A4Y1MTZ6-F1
#
_cell.length_a   1.000
_cell.length_b   1.000
_cell.length_c   1.000
_cell.angle_alpha   90.00
_cell.angle_beta   90.00
_cell.angle_gamma   90.00
#
_symmetry.space_group_name_H-M   'P 1'
#
loop_
_entity.id
_entity.type
_entity.pdbx_description
1 polymer ?
#
loop_
_entity_poly.entity_id
_entity_poly.type
_entity_poly.pdbx_seq_one_letter_code
_entity_poly.pdbx_strand_id
1 'polypeptide(L)'
;MRQGFLLERVPHVTVSLIANNAEIDVIHDKWQPVIEAARAAWNSALDTTDAEWQIPRAVPDDAPKAALDAHAAFWKARRERQAAMDASIARNADVEYLFDRPYPKKGAVRVTGPFTVESLSPHRVLPADEEDEAVVAAMAVEAGEAPPPRRRLRPKSESSAGDDFVTAVLDNLAKAGVQNTKKNERLILATLRPWPGQGHVAAEATYEEAGQQRRAAIVIGPEYGTVGQDLVREAARECRDWADSMVVCGFAFDPQVGETTMNFGRLTVLKARMSQELHAADAYKSGGGNLFVVFGEPDIALERRKDGTCVVQLCGVDIFDPTTGEVRSSGKVEEDVACWFVDTDYDGDSFFVRHAYFLGGKDPFEKLKTALKTEVDEAAWSTLYSKESRPFSPPKSGRIAVKVINHYGDEAMRVFKIG
;
A
#
# COMPACT_ATOMS: atom_id res chain seq x y z
N MET A 1 17.48 -7.35 24.40
CA MET A 1 16.94 -7.83 23.12
C MET A 1 15.50 -7.36 22.96
N ARG A 2 15.21 -6.49 21.99
CA ARG A 2 13.82 -6.15 21.62
C ARG A 2 13.30 -7.26 20.71
N GLN A 3 12.69 -8.29 21.29
CA GLN A 3 12.07 -9.36 20.52
C GLN A 3 10.79 -8.83 19.85
N GLY A 4 10.62 -9.18 18.57
CA GLY A 4 9.47 -8.80 17.74
C GLY A 4 8.19 -9.54 18.15
N PHE A 5 7.49 -10.14 17.18
CA PHE A 5 6.35 -11.02 17.47
C PHE A 5 6.82 -12.27 18.23
N LEU A 6 6.22 -12.50 19.41
CA LEU A 6 6.43 -13.69 20.21
C LEU A 6 5.21 -14.58 20.03
N LEU A 7 5.42 -15.76 19.46
CA LEU A 7 4.39 -16.78 19.25
C LEU A 7 4.50 -17.86 20.33
N GLU A 8 3.36 -18.46 20.68
CA GLU A 8 3.33 -19.67 21.48
C GLU A 8 4.07 -20.82 20.76
N ARG A 9 4.73 -21.66 21.55
CA ARG A 9 5.61 -22.73 21.08
C ARG A 9 5.14 -24.04 21.67
N VAL A 10 5.00 -25.06 20.82
CA VAL A 10 4.62 -26.42 21.26
C VAL A 10 5.61 -27.45 20.71
N PRO A 11 5.90 -28.52 21.47
CA PRO A 11 6.75 -29.60 20.98
C PRO A 11 6.03 -30.39 19.89
N HIS A 12 6.67 -30.54 18.74
CA HIS A 12 6.21 -31.34 17.63
C HIS A 12 6.79 -32.76 17.74
N VAL A 13 5.98 -33.68 18.28
CA VAL A 13 6.41 -35.06 18.53
C VAL A 13 5.98 -35.94 17.36
N THR A 14 6.94 -36.47 16.61
CA THR A 14 6.71 -37.46 15.55
C THR A 14 7.08 -38.87 16.03
N VAL A 15 6.51 -39.90 15.40
CA VAL A 15 6.84 -41.30 15.69
C VAL A 15 8.34 -41.58 15.46
N SER A 16 8.93 -40.95 14.44
CA SER A 16 10.36 -41.05 14.13
C SER A 16 11.23 -40.54 15.29
N LEU A 17 10.83 -39.43 15.93
CA LEU A 17 11.56 -38.85 17.05
C LEU A 17 11.58 -39.77 18.27
N ILE A 18 10.46 -40.46 18.52
CA ILE A 18 10.37 -41.45 19.60
C ILE A 18 11.25 -42.66 19.26
N ALA A 19 11.17 -43.18 18.04
CA ALA A 19 11.91 -44.38 17.64
C ALA A 19 13.44 -44.20 17.61
N ASN A 20 13.93 -42.98 17.33
CA ASN A 20 15.35 -42.69 17.22
C ASN A 20 15.98 -42.13 18.53
N ASN A 21 15.20 -42.01 19.61
CA ASN A 21 15.69 -41.46 20.86
C ASN A 21 16.34 -42.53 21.73
N ALA A 22 17.67 -42.64 21.65
CA ALA A 22 18.48 -43.60 22.41
C ALA A 22 18.34 -43.45 23.95
N GLU A 23 17.91 -42.29 24.47
CA GLU A 23 17.66 -42.13 25.91
C GLU A 23 16.47 -42.98 26.38
N ILE A 24 15.50 -43.28 25.50
CA ILE A 24 14.32 -44.09 25.85
C ILE A 24 14.75 -45.52 26.20
N ASP A 25 15.68 -46.09 25.45
CA ASP A 25 16.22 -47.43 25.72
C ASP A 25 16.97 -47.47 27.06
N VAL A 26 17.77 -46.43 27.35
CA VAL A 26 18.48 -46.31 28.64
C VAL A 26 17.49 -46.18 29.82
N ILE A 27 16.41 -45.42 29.64
CA ILE A 27 15.35 -45.28 30.65
C ILE A 27 14.63 -46.63 30.82
N HIS A 28 14.35 -47.33 29.73
CA HIS A 28 13.73 -48.65 29.76
C HIS A 28 14.59 -49.64 30.57
N ASP A 29 15.87 -49.76 30.25
CA ASP A 29 16.81 -50.67 30.91
C ASP A 29 16.98 -50.38 32.41
N LYS A 30 16.89 -49.11 32.81
CA LYS A 30 16.94 -48.70 34.21
C LYS A 30 15.72 -49.15 35.01
N TRP A 31 14.52 -49.03 34.42
CA TRP A 31 13.26 -49.29 35.12
C TRP A 31 12.76 -50.72 34.99
N GLN A 32 13.17 -51.44 33.94
CA GLN A 32 12.81 -52.83 33.71
C GLN A 32 13.08 -53.76 34.90
N PRO A 33 14.27 -53.76 35.55
CA PRO A 33 14.52 -54.64 36.69
C PRO A 33 13.64 -54.30 37.91
N VAL A 34 13.28 -53.03 38.10
CA VAL A 34 12.39 -52.59 39.19
C VAL A 34 10.97 -53.09 38.97
N ILE A 35 10.49 -52.99 37.72
CA ILE A 35 9.17 -53.47 37.31
C ILE A 35 9.10 -55.00 37.40
N GLU A 36 10.14 -55.70 36.98
CA GLU A 36 10.22 -57.17 37.07
C GLU A 36 10.29 -57.67 38.51
N ALA A 37 11.00 -56.97 39.39
CA ALA A 37 11.02 -57.29 40.82
C ALA A 37 9.63 -57.12 41.46
N ALA A 38 8.92 -56.04 41.13
CA ALA A 38 7.55 -55.82 41.60
C ALA A 38 6.57 -56.86 41.03
N ARG A 39 6.74 -57.27 39.76
CA ARG A 39 5.96 -58.36 39.14
C ARG A 39 6.23 -59.70 39.82
N ALA A 40 7.49 -60.02 40.10
CA ALA A 40 7.84 -61.26 40.80
C ALA A 40 7.22 -61.31 42.20
N ALA A 41 7.20 -60.19 42.93
CA ALA A 41 6.53 -60.07 44.21
C ALA A 41 5.01 -60.23 44.11
N TRP A 42 4.38 -59.69 43.05
CA TRP A 42 2.96 -59.90 42.76
C TRP A 42 2.63 -61.37 42.49
N ASN A 43 3.36 -61.99 41.56
CA ASN A 43 3.19 -63.39 41.19
C ASN A 43 3.39 -64.33 42.38
N SER A 44 4.39 -64.06 43.24
CA SER A 44 4.63 -64.83 44.46
C SER A 44 3.53 -64.65 45.52
N ALA A 45 2.86 -63.50 45.56
CA ALA A 45 1.82 -63.23 46.56
C ALA A 45 0.47 -63.85 46.19
N LEU A 46 0.22 -64.11 44.90
CA LEU A 46 -1.03 -64.67 44.39
C LEU A 46 -0.88 -66.08 43.78
N ASP A 47 0.33 -66.64 43.79
CA ASP A 47 0.68 -67.90 43.11
C ASP A 47 0.27 -67.91 41.62
N THR A 48 0.54 -66.79 40.94
CA THR A 48 0.24 -66.60 39.52
C THR A 48 1.51 -66.51 38.68
N THR A 49 1.37 -66.66 37.36
CA THR A 49 2.44 -66.47 36.38
C THR A 49 2.07 -65.36 35.40
N ASP A 50 1.60 -64.22 35.93
CA ASP A 50 1.12 -63.12 35.10
C ASP A 50 2.30 -62.41 34.41
N ALA A 51 2.14 -62.17 33.11
CA ALA A 51 3.01 -61.29 32.34
C ALA A 51 2.73 -59.81 32.67
N GLU A 52 3.63 -58.90 32.26
CA GLU A 52 3.52 -57.45 32.58
C GLU A 52 2.18 -56.83 32.15
N TRP A 53 1.61 -57.28 31.03
CA TRP A 53 0.32 -56.80 30.51
C TRP A 53 -0.90 -57.47 31.15
N GLN A 54 -0.71 -58.50 31.96
CA GLN A 54 -1.79 -59.25 32.62
C GLN A 54 -2.07 -58.74 34.05
N ILE A 55 -1.18 -57.93 34.63
CA ILE A 55 -1.42 -57.33 35.95
C ILE A 55 -2.62 -56.38 35.89
N PRO A 56 -3.70 -56.64 36.66
CA PRO A 56 -4.91 -55.82 36.64
C PRO A 56 -4.66 -54.36 37.05
N ARG A 57 -5.49 -53.43 36.57
CA ARG A 57 -5.45 -52.02 37.03
C ARG A 57 -6.04 -51.83 38.42
N ALA A 58 -7.03 -52.64 38.80
CA ALA A 58 -7.63 -52.68 40.12
C ALA A 58 -7.25 -54.00 40.80
N VAL A 59 -6.90 -53.95 42.08
CA VAL A 59 -6.58 -55.15 42.85
C VAL A 59 -7.88 -55.84 43.29
N PRO A 60 -7.95 -57.19 43.30
CA PRO A 60 -9.08 -57.91 43.89
C PRO A 60 -9.31 -57.54 45.36
N ASP A 61 -10.57 -57.47 45.80
CA ASP A 61 -10.94 -57.05 47.17
C ASP A 61 -10.45 -58.02 48.26
N ASP A 62 -10.14 -59.26 47.89
CA ASP A 62 -9.65 -60.35 48.73
C ASP A 62 -8.12 -60.53 48.71
N ALA A 63 -7.38 -59.62 48.05
CA ALA A 63 -5.94 -59.75 47.88
C ALA A 63 -5.16 -59.57 49.21
N PRO A 64 -4.12 -60.39 49.44
CA PRO A 64 -3.27 -60.23 50.62
C PRO A 64 -2.50 -58.90 50.56
N LYS A 65 -2.18 -58.34 51.74
CA LYS A 65 -1.46 -57.06 51.85
C LYS A 65 -0.15 -57.01 51.03
N ALA A 66 0.56 -58.13 50.96
CA ALA A 66 1.76 -58.26 50.13
C ALA A 66 1.49 -58.06 48.62
N ALA A 67 0.35 -58.52 48.12
CA ALA A 67 -0.06 -58.31 46.73
C ALA A 67 -0.47 -56.84 46.48
N LEU A 68 -1.15 -56.19 47.44
CA LEU A 68 -1.49 -54.77 47.37
C LEU A 68 -0.23 -53.89 47.29
N ASP A 69 0.76 -54.15 48.14
CA ASP A 69 2.02 -53.39 48.17
C ASP A 69 2.84 -53.62 46.89
N ALA A 70 2.90 -54.86 46.38
CA ALA A 70 3.56 -55.19 45.12
C ALA A 70 2.88 -54.54 43.90
N HIS A 71 1.55 -54.51 43.87
CA HIS A 71 0.77 -53.84 42.82
C HIS A 71 1.00 -52.34 42.81
N ALA A 72 0.96 -51.70 43.98
CA ALA A 72 1.24 -50.27 44.11
C ALA A 72 2.66 -49.93 43.64
N ALA A 73 3.65 -50.75 44.01
CA ALA A 73 5.03 -50.60 43.57
C ALA A 73 5.18 -50.76 42.05
N PHE A 74 4.52 -51.77 41.46
CA PHE A 74 4.51 -52.01 40.02
C PHE A 74 3.94 -50.81 39.24
N TRP A 75 2.75 -50.33 39.62
CA TRP A 75 2.11 -49.20 38.94
C TRP A 75 2.80 -47.87 39.19
N LYS A 76 3.48 -47.70 40.33
CA LYS A 76 4.33 -46.54 40.58
C LYS A 76 5.54 -46.54 39.65
N ALA A 77 6.28 -47.66 39.60
CA ALA A 77 7.44 -47.80 38.72
C ALA A 77 7.07 -47.60 37.24
N ARG A 78 5.92 -48.12 36.79
CA ARG A 78 5.44 -47.92 35.42
C ARG A 78 5.10 -46.47 35.10
N ARG A 79 4.47 -45.75 36.03
CA ARG A 79 4.17 -44.31 35.88
C ARG A 79 5.45 -43.47 35.88
N GLU A 80 6.42 -43.79 36.73
CA GLU A 80 7.71 -43.10 36.79
C GLU A 80 8.54 -43.37 35.52
N ARG A 81 8.54 -44.60 35.00
CA ARG A 81 9.14 -44.94 33.70
C ARG A 81 8.52 -44.11 32.58
N GLN A 82 7.19 -44.06 32.49
CA GLN A 82 6.49 -43.28 31.46
C GLN A 82 6.81 -41.78 31.57
N ALA A 83 6.76 -41.22 32.78
CA ALA A 83 7.07 -39.81 32.99
C ALA A 83 8.52 -39.47 32.60
N ALA A 84 9.47 -40.37 32.85
CA ALA A 84 10.86 -40.19 32.43
C ALA A 84 11.00 -40.23 30.89
N MET A 85 10.29 -41.14 30.21
CA MET A 85 10.27 -41.22 28.74
C MET A 85 9.64 -39.96 28.13
N ASP A 86 8.49 -39.53 28.64
CA ASP A 86 7.80 -38.32 28.17
C ASP A 86 8.66 -37.07 28.34
N ALA A 87 9.40 -36.98 29.45
CA ALA A 87 10.34 -35.88 29.69
C ALA A 87 11.53 -35.90 28.71
N SER A 88 12.03 -37.07 28.31
CA SER A 88 13.08 -37.18 27.28
C SER A 88 12.56 -36.79 25.91
N ILE A 89 11.37 -37.27 25.54
CA ILE A 89 10.70 -36.90 24.29
C ILE A 89 10.49 -35.38 24.21
N ALA A 90 10.00 -34.75 25.28
CA ALA A 90 9.77 -33.31 25.31
C ALA A 90 11.06 -32.47 25.19
N ARG A 91 12.20 -32.96 25.70
CA ARG A 91 13.49 -32.28 25.56
C ARG A 91 14.05 -32.37 24.14
N ASN A 92 13.85 -33.51 23.49
CA ASN A 92 14.41 -33.80 22.17
C ASN A 92 13.47 -33.41 21.03
N ALA A 93 12.20 -33.09 21.32
CA ALA A 93 11.22 -32.66 20.34
C ALA A 93 11.58 -31.31 19.72
N ASP A 94 11.43 -31.23 18.39
CA ASP A 94 11.49 -29.96 17.68
C ASP A 94 10.32 -29.07 18.12
N VAL A 95 10.54 -27.75 18.11
CA VAL A 95 9.55 -26.78 18.57
C VAL A 95 8.88 -26.13 17.38
N GLU A 96 7.56 -26.26 17.30
CA GLU A 96 6.73 -25.63 16.28
C GLU A 96 6.11 -24.33 16.81
N TYR A 97 6.01 -23.33 15.93
CA TYR A 97 5.41 -22.03 16.25
C TYR A 97 3.93 -22.03 15.90
N LEU A 98 3.09 -21.64 16.84
CA LEU A 98 1.65 -21.47 16.61
C LEU A 98 1.37 -20.06 16.09
N PHE A 99 1.26 -19.93 14.76
CA PHE A 99 1.05 -18.65 14.08
C PHE A 99 -0.30 -17.98 14.43
N ASP A 100 -1.27 -18.76 14.91
CA ASP A 100 -2.57 -18.30 15.38
C ASP A 100 -2.57 -17.84 16.85
N ARG A 101 -1.47 -18.06 17.60
CA ARG A 101 -1.38 -17.78 19.05
C ARG A 101 -0.23 -16.85 19.43
N PRO A 102 -0.33 -15.54 19.14
CA PRO A 102 0.64 -14.55 19.60
C PRO A 102 0.45 -14.20 21.08
N TYR A 103 1.55 -13.95 21.79
CA TYR A 103 1.49 -13.44 23.17
C TYR A 103 1.00 -11.99 23.20
N PRO A 104 0.08 -11.63 24.11
CA PRO A 104 -0.44 -10.27 24.22
C PRO A 104 0.63 -9.33 24.79
N LYS A 105 1.02 -8.33 23.99
CA LYS A 105 1.96 -7.27 24.42
C LYS A 105 1.20 -6.03 24.88
N LYS A 106 1.10 -5.83 26.20
CA LYS A 106 0.48 -4.64 26.80
C LYS A 106 1.36 -3.40 26.56
N GLY A 107 0.74 -2.25 26.30
CA GLY A 107 1.44 -0.97 26.11
C GLY A 107 2.08 -0.77 24.73
N ALA A 108 1.88 -1.70 23.78
CA ALA A 108 2.24 -1.51 22.39
C ALA A 108 1.07 -0.87 21.63
N VAL A 109 1.33 0.26 20.97
CA VAL A 109 0.35 0.90 20.06
C VAL A 109 0.50 0.24 18.70
N ARG A 110 -0.53 -0.51 18.30
CA ARG A 110 -0.61 -1.13 16.98
C ARG A 110 -0.97 -0.05 15.96
N VAL A 111 -0.06 0.24 15.03
CA VAL A 111 -0.22 1.28 14.00
C VAL A 111 -1.11 0.82 12.84
N THR A 112 -1.24 -0.50 12.62
CA THR A 112 -2.03 -1.10 11.53
C THR A 112 -3.00 -2.17 12.06
N GLY A 113 -4.22 -2.23 11.54
CA GLY A 113 -5.27 -3.15 12.00
C GLY A 113 -4.99 -4.62 11.64
N PRO A 114 -5.75 -5.58 12.19
CA PRO A 114 -5.63 -7.02 11.87
C PRO A 114 -5.91 -7.38 10.41
N PHE A 115 -6.60 -6.48 9.69
CA PHE A 115 -6.98 -6.62 8.29
C PHE A 115 -6.45 -5.45 7.44
N THR A 116 -5.34 -4.81 7.86
CA THR A 116 -4.66 -3.87 6.97
C THR A 116 -3.91 -4.69 5.92
N VAL A 117 -4.63 -5.04 4.87
CA VAL A 117 -4.07 -5.39 3.57
C VAL A 117 -3.91 -4.07 2.82
N GLU A 118 -2.74 -3.82 2.22
CA GLU A 118 -2.68 -2.85 1.13
C GLU A 118 -3.57 -3.39 0.01
N SER A 119 -4.81 -2.90 -0.04
CA SER A 119 -5.77 -3.28 -1.08
C SER A 119 -5.28 -2.68 -2.38
N LEU A 120 -4.56 -3.47 -3.19
CA LEU A 120 -4.40 -3.20 -4.62
C LEU A 120 -5.76 -3.43 -5.29
N SER A 121 -6.63 -2.43 -5.16
CA SER A 121 -7.89 -2.26 -5.89
C SER A 121 -8.97 -3.36 -5.71
N PRO A 122 -10.26 -3.05 -5.89
CA PRO A 122 -11.31 -4.06 -5.96
C PRO A 122 -11.00 -5.04 -7.10
N HIS A 123 -11.45 -6.30 -6.99
CA HIS A 123 -11.33 -7.31 -8.03
C HIS A 123 -12.04 -6.92 -9.34
N ARG A 124 -11.47 -5.99 -10.09
CA ARG A 124 -11.75 -5.74 -11.49
C ARG A 124 -10.57 -6.33 -12.26
N VAL A 125 -10.82 -7.44 -12.94
CA VAL A 125 -9.86 -7.98 -13.90
C VAL A 125 -9.82 -6.96 -15.04
N LEU A 126 -8.69 -6.28 -15.18
CA LEU A 126 -8.45 -5.39 -16.31
C LEU A 126 -8.52 -6.20 -17.61
N PRO A 127 -9.13 -5.67 -18.67
CA PRO A 127 -8.80 -6.13 -20.02
C PRO A 127 -7.32 -5.82 -20.24
N ALA A 128 -6.52 -6.84 -20.56
CA ALA A 128 -5.19 -6.61 -21.10
C ALA A 128 -5.37 -5.95 -22.48
N ASP A 129 -4.59 -4.90 -22.76
CA ASP A 129 -4.49 -4.37 -24.12
C ASP A 129 -3.61 -5.29 -25.00
N GLU A 130 -3.55 -5.00 -26.30
CA GLU A 130 -2.78 -5.82 -27.24
C GLU A 130 -1.27 -5.84 -26.91
N GLU A 131 -0.77 -4.78 -26.24
CA GLU A 131 0.62 -4.66 -25.81
C GLU A 131 0.91 -5.58 -24.61
N ASP A 132 0.02 -5.62 -23.61
CA ASP A 132 0.11 -6.56 -22.48
C ASP A 132 0.05 -8.02 -22.94
N GLU A 133 -0.76 -8.35 -23.95
CA GLU A 133 -0.81 -9.70 -24.53
C GLU A 133 0.54 -10.08 -25.17
N ALA A 134 1.19 -9.15 -25.86
CA ALA A 134 2.50 -9.37 -26.48
C ALA A 134 3.61 -9.55 -25.43
N VAL A 135 3.59 -8.77 -24.34
CA VAL A 135 4.56 -8.87 -23.24
C VAL A 135 4.42 -10.20 -22.52
N VAL A 136 3.19 -10.62 -22.19
CA VAL A 136 2.93 -11.91 -21.52
C VAL A 136 3.32 -13.09 -22.42
N ALA A 137 3.08 -12.99 -23.73
CA ALA A 137 3.51 -14.01 -24.68
C ALA A 137 5.04 -14.10 -24.77
N ALA A 138 5.74 -12.97 -24.79
CA ALA A 138 7.20 -12.94 -24.79
C ALA A 138 7.79 -13.56 -23.51
N MET A 139 7.23 -13.23 -22.34
CA MET A 139 7.65 -13.80 -21.05
C MET A 139 7.39 -15.31 -20.96
N ALA A 140 6.27 -15.79 -21.54
CA ALA A 140 5.94 -17.21 -21.57
C ALA A 140 6.93 -18.00 -22.47
N VAL A 141 7.33 -17.42 -23.61
CA VAL A 141 8.36 -18.00 -24.49
C VAL A 141 9.71 -18.07 -23.77
N GLU A 142 10.08 -17.03 -23.02
CA GLU A 142 11.34 -16.99 -22.27
C GLU A 142 11.37 -18.00 -21.10
N ALA A 143 10.24 -18.18 -20.41
CA ALA A 143 10.10 -19.12 -19.30
C ALA A 143 9.94 -20.59 -19.74
N GLY A 144 9.71 -20.86 -21.02
CA GLY A 144 9.45 -22.21 -21.54
C GLY A 144 8.12 -22.81 -21.05
N GLU A 145 7.21 -21.98 -20.56
CA GLU A 145 5.90 -22.38 -20.05
C GLU A 145 4.81 -21.90 -21.01
N ALA A 146 3.78 -22.73 -21.23
CA ALA A 146 2.63 -22.30 -22.01
C ALA A 146 1.88 -21.20 -21.25
N PRO A 147 1.44 -20.11 -21.93
CA PRO A 147 0.68 -19.07 -21.26
C PRO A 147 -0.58 -19.68 -20.62
N PRO A 148 -0.90 -19.35 -19.36
CA PRO A 148 -2.00 -19.98 -18.64
C PRO A 148 -3.32 -19.78 -19.41
N PRO A 149 -4.18 -20.82 -19.51
CA PRO A 149 -5.45 -20.71 -20.22
C PRO A 149 -6.36 -19.73 -19.48
N ARG A 150 -6.42 -18.48 -19.97
CA ARG A 150 -7.36 -17.48 -19.46
C ARG A 150 -8.77 -17.82 -19.95
N ARG A 151 -9.65 -18.21 -19.03
CA ARG A 151 -11.09 -18.31 -19.28
C ARG A 151 -11.58 -16.89 -19.61
N ARG A 152 -11.85 -16.60 -20.89
CA ARG A 152 -12.51 -15.34 -21.27
C ARG A 152 -13.84 -15.28 -20.52
N LEU A 153 -13.89 -14.47 -19.45
CA LEU A 153 -15.15 -14.01 -18.90
C LEU A 153 -15.87 -13.32 -20.07
N ARG A 154 -17.10 -13.75 -20.33
CA ARG A 154 -17.98 -13.30 -21.40
C ARG A 154 -17.73 -11.82 -21.73
N PRO A 155 -17.42 -11.45 -22.98
CA PRO A 155 -17.20 -10.05 -23.31
C PRO A 155 -18.53 -9.32 -23.13
N LYS A 156 -18.66 -8.51 -22.08
CA LYS A 156 -19.34 -7.23 -22.29
C LYS A 156 -18.42 -6.50 -23.27
N SER A 157 -18.97 -6.15 -24.42
CA SER A 157 -18.29 -5.49 -25.54
C SER A 157 -17.17 -4.55 -25.07
N GLU A 158 -15.98 -4.69 -25.63
CA GLU A 158 -14.80 -3.83 -25.36
C GLU A 158 -15.11 -2.34 -25.55
N SER A 159 -16.16 -1.99 -26.32
CA SER A 159 -16.66 -0.63 -26.48
C SER A 159 -17.41 -0.07 -25.27
N SER A 160 -17.83 -0.87 -24.28
CA SER A 160 -18.65 -0.36 -23.17
C SER A 160 -17.85 -0.01 -21.90
N ALA A 161 -16.64 -0.55 -21.71
CA ALA A 161 -15.88 -0.26 -20.50
C ALA A 161 -15.33 1.18 -20.48
N GLY A 162 -14.79 1.63 -21.63
CA GLY A 162 -14.34 3.03 -21.81
C GLY A 162 -15.50 4.02 -21.78
N ASP A 163 -16.61 3.69 -22.45
CA ASP A 163 -17.82 4.52 -22.47
C ASP A 163 -18.50 4.61 -21.09
N ASP A 164 -18.53 3.52 -20.33
CA ASP A 164 -19.06 3.51 -18.95
C ASP A 164 -18.21 4.42 -18.04
N PHE A 165 -16.88 4.36 -18.17
CA PHE A 165 -15.97 5.24 -17.41
C PHE A 165 -16.12 6.71 -17.82
N VAL A 166 -16.08 7.01 -19.11
CA VAL A 166 -16.27 8.37 -19.65
C VAL A 166 -17.60 8.95 -19.20
N THR A 167 -18.67 8.16 -19.29
CA THR A 167 -20.00 8.59 -18.84
C THR A 167 -20.03 8.85 -17.34
N ALA A 168 -19.46 7.97 -16.51
CA ALA A 168 -19.37 8.17 -15.07
C ALA A 168 -18.55 9.42 -14.69
N VAL A 169 -17.46 9.68 -15.41
CA VAL A 169 -16.65 10.89 -15.22
C VAL A 169 -17.46 12.13 -15.59
N LEU A 170 -18.16 12.15 -16.74
CA LEU A 170 -18.99 13.28 -17.16
C LEU A 170 -20.16 13.55 -16.20
N ASP A 171 -20.82 12.50 -15.71
CA ASP A 171 -21.91 12.64 -14.72
C ASP A 171 -21.42 13.21 -13.38
N ASN A 172 -20.25 12.77 -12.94
CA ASN A 172 -19.62 13.32 -11.74
C ASN A 172 -19.13 14.76 -11.97
N LEU A 173 -18.58 15.07 -13.15
CA LEU A 173 -18.13 16.41 -13.51
C LEU A 173 -19.30 17.40 -13.56
N ALA A 174 -20.45 16.98 -14.11
CA ALA A 174 -21.67 17.78 -14.13
C ALA A 174 -22.17 18.12 -12.71
N LYS A 175 -22.06 17.17 -11.76
CA LYS A 175 -22.51 17.35 -10.37
C LYS A 175 -21.48 18.09 -9.50
N ALA A 176 -20.19 17.79 -9.66
CA ALA A 176 -19.10 18.23 -8.79
C ALA A 176 -18.32 19.42 -9.32
N GLY A 177 -18.46 19.76 -10.60
CA GLY A 177 -17.72 20.82 -11.28
C GLY A 177 -16.21 20.64 -11.17
N VAL A 178 -15.46 21.66 -11.56
CA VAL A 178 -14.00 21.70 -11.38
C VAL A 178 -13.69 22.67 -10.24
N GLN A 179 -12.97 22.21 -9.23
CA GLN A 179 -12.68 22.97 -8.02
C GLN A 179 -11.21 23.37 -7.97
N ASN A 180 -10.93 24.48 -7.28
CA ASN A 180 -9.60 24.89 -6.91
C ASN A 180 -9.34 24.61 -5.41
N THR A 181 -8.13 24.87 -4.92
CA THR A 181 -7.73 24.72 -3.50
C THR A 181 -8.55 25.57 -2.52
N LYS A 182 -9.29 26.57 -3.03
CA LYS A 182 -10.18 27.44 -2.24
C LYS A 182 -11.65 27.05 -2.38
N LYS A 183 -12.34 26.93 -1.24
CA LYS A 183 -13.73 26.45 -1.10
C LYS A 183 -14.81 27.16 -1.94
N ASN A 184 -14.55 28.36 -2.46
CA ASN A 184 -15.53 29.14 -3.23
C ASN A 184 -15.12 29.35 -4.70
N GLU A 185 -13.97 28.84 -5.12
CA GLU A 185 -13.46 28.97 -6.48
C GLU A 185 -13.76 27.66 -7.23
N ARG A 186 -14.94 27.61 -7.86
CA ARG A 186 -15.43 26.42 -8.56
C ARG A 186 -15.99 26.79 -9.94
N LEU A 187 -15.52 26.09 -10.95
CA LEU A 187 -16.09 26.12 -12.30
C LEU A 187 -17.36 25.26 -12.30
N ILE A 188 -18.51 25.90 -12.40
CA ILE A 188 -19.81 25.24 -12.51
C ILE A 188 -20.18 25.18 -13.99
N LEU A 189 -20.39 23.97 -14.49
CA LEU A 189 -20.83 23.74 -15.86
C LEU A 189 -22.34 23.99 -15.93
N ALA A 190 -22.76 24.92 -16.78
CA ALA A 190 -24.17 25.20 -17.04
C ALA A 190 -24.79 24.14 -17.95
N THR A 191 -24.04 23.66 -18.93
CA THR A 191 -24.42 22.50 -19.74
C THR A 191 -23.18 21.64 -20.00
N LEU A 192 -23.39 20.33 -20.09
CA LEU A 192 -22.38 19.35 -20.48
C LEU A 192 -23.03 18.38 -21.47
N ARG A 193 -22.49 18.27 -22.67
CA ARG A 193 -23.01 17.44 -23.76
C ARG A 193 -21.88 16.61 -24.35
N PRO A 194 -22.05 15.28 -24.50
CA PRO A 194 -21.08 14.46 -25.22
C PRO A 194 -20.79 15.03 -26.61
N TRP A 195 -19.50 15.06 -26.99
CA TRP A 195 -19.07 15.57 -28.29
C TRP A 195 -19.06 14.40 -29.29
N PRO A 196 -19.73 14.52 -30.45
CA PRO A 196 -19.83 13.43 -31.42
C PRO A 196 -18.55 13.22 -32.25
N GLY A 197 -17.45 13.91 -31.90
CA GLY A 197 -16.16 13.78 -32.59
C GLY A 197 -15.58 12.38 -32.46
N GLN A 198 -14.83 11.94 -33.47
CA GLN A 198 -14.03 10.71 -33.43
C GLN A 198 -12.64 10.93 -32.79
N GLY A 199 -12.39 12.10 -32.22
CA GLY A 199 -11.11 12.49 -31.65
C GLY A 199 -11.05 12.31 -30.13
N HIS A 200 -10.25 13.15 -29.47
CA HIS A 200 -9.89 13.00 -28.05
C HIS A 200 -10.79 13.84 -27.11
N VAL A 201 -11.67 14.67 -27.67
CA VAL A 201 -12.62 15.47 -26.90
C VAL A 201 -13.86 14.63 -26.58
N ALA A 202 -14.11 14.40 -25.29
CA ALA A 202 -15.24 13.60 -24.82
C ALA A 202 -16.55 14.39 -24.77
N ALA A 203 -16.49 15.67 -24.38
CA ALA A 203 -17.68 16.49 -24.24
C ALA A 203 -17.42 17.98 -24.48
N GLU A 204 -18.47 18.67 -24.88
CA GLU A 204 -18.57 20.12 -24.86
C GLU A 204 -19.30 20.54 -23.58
N ALA A 205 -18.76 21.56 -22.91
CA ALA A 205 -19.41 22.19 -21.78
C ALA A 205 -19.50 23.71 -21.96
N THR A 206 -20.54 24.31 -21.39
CA THR A 206 -20.64 25.77 -21.27
C THR A 206 -20.53 26.18 -19.82
N TYR A 207 -19.76 27.21 -19.53
CA TYR A 207 -19.59 27.73 -18.18
C TYR A 207 -19.64 29.27 -18.19
N GLU A 208 -19.87 29.86 -17.03
CA GLU A 208 -19.88 31.31 -16.85
C GLU A 208 -18.54 31.76 -16.27
N GLU A 209 -17.90 32.71 -16.93
CA GLU A 209 -16.64 33.32 -16.50
C GLU A 209 -16.84 34.83 -16.48
N ALA A 210 -16.70 35.47 -15.31
CA ALA A 210 -16.91 36.92 -15.13
C ALA A 210 -18.21 37.47 -15.77
N GLY A 211 -19.31 36.70 -15.77
CA GLY A 211 -20.60 37.10 -16.35
C GLY A 211 -20.72 36.86 -17.87
N GLN A 212 -19.72 36.25 -18.51
CA GLN A 212 -19.75 35.86 -19.93
C GLN A 212 -19.85 34.35 -20.05
N GLN A 213 -20.70 33.89 -20.98
CA GLN A 213 -20.82 32.47 -21.30
C GLN A 213 -19.66 32.05 -22.20
N ARG A 214 -18.86 31.07 -21.75
CA ARG A 214 -17.73 30.50 -22.49
C ARG A 214 -17.90 29.02 -22.74
N ARG A 215 -17.16 28.50 -23.72
CA ARG A 215 -17.17 27.08 -24.10
C ARG A 215 -15.90 26.40 -23.63
N ALA A 216 -16.05 25.27 -22.95
CA ALA A 216 -14.98 24.39 -22.54
C ALA A 216 -15.06 23.05 -23.28
N ALA A 217 -13.94 22.57 -23.81
CA ALA A 217 -13.80 21.20 -24.26
C ALA A 217 -13.33 20.32 -23.09
N ILE A 218 -14.02 19.20 -22.86
CA ILE A 218 -13.66 18.23 -21.82
C ILE A 218 -12.93 17.06 -22.47
N VAL A 219 -11.70 16.82 -22.04
CA VAL A 219 -10.86 15.70 -22.46
C VAL A 219 -10.70 14.79 -21.26
N ILE A 220 -10.92 13.49 -21.44
CA ILE A 220 -10.77 12.50 -20.37
C ILE A 220 -9.58 11.62 -20.71
N GLY A 221 -8.60 11.60 -19.81
CA GLY A 221 -7.41 10.75 -19.90
C GLY A 221 -7.73 9.28 -19.65
N PRO A 222 -6.72 8.40 -19.82
CA PRO A 222 -6.89 6.97 -19.56
C PRO A 222 -7.29 6.69 -18.11
N GLU A 223 -8.13 5.67 -17.89
CA GLU A 223 -8.54 5.22 -16.54
C GLU A 223 -7.33 4.72 -15.74
N TYR A 224 -6.45 3.96 -16.38
CA TYR A 224 -5.22 3.42 -15.80
C TYR A 224 -4.02 3.90 -16.62
N GLY A 225 -3.52 5.09 -16.29
CA GLY A 225 -2.36 5.65 -16.99
C GLY A 225 -2.17 7.13 -16.71
N THR A 226 -1.15 7.70 -17.36
CA THR A 226 -0.88 9.13 -17.32
C THR A 226 -1.36 9.82 -18.58
N VAL A 227 -1.91 11.02 -18.43
CA VAL A 227 -2.15 11.92 -19.55
C VAL A 227 -0.80 12.36 -20.13
N GLY A 228 -0.51 11.94 -21.36
CA GLY A 228 0.70 12.30 -22.10
C GLY A 228 0.55 13.60 -22.92
N GLN A 229 1.69 14.09 -23.42
CA GLN A 229 1.74 15.31 -24.24
C GLN A 229 0.98 15.19 -25.56
N ASP A 230 1.02 14.01 -26.20
CA ASP A 230 0.39 13.81 -27.50
C ASP A 230 -1.13 13.89 -27.41
N LEU A 231 -1.74 13.27 -26.38
CA LEU A 231 -3.18 13.38 -26.11
C LEU A 231 -3.62 14.85 -25.98
N VAL A 232 -2.87 15.64 -25.20
CA VAL A 232 -3.17 17.06 -24.98
C VAL A 232 -3.02 17.85 -26.28
N ARG A 233 -1.98 17.56 -27.08
CA ARG A 233 -1.72 18.26 -28.34
C ARG A 233 -2.79 17.96 -29.39
N GLU A 234 -3.20 16.70 -29.51
CA GLU A 234 -4.22 16.28 -30.47
C GLU A 234 -5.61 16.79 -30.07
N ALA A 235 -5.97 16.68 -28.80
CA ALA A 235 -7.21 17.26 -28.27
C ALA A 235 -7.25 18.79 -28.45
N ALA A 236 -6.13 19.48 -28.19
CA ALA A 236 -6.05 20.92 -28.40
C ALA A 236 -6.22 21.32 -29.87
N ARG A 237 -5.75 20.52 -30.82
CA ARG A 237 -5.98 20.76 -32.26
C ARG A 237 -7.45 20.61 -32.63
N GLU A 238 -8.16 19.66 -32.02
CA GLU A 238 -9.57 19.41 -32.27
C GLU A 238 -10.48 20.50 -31.67
N CYS A 239 -10.15 21.05 -30.51
CA CYS A 239 -11.00 22.02 -29.82
C CYS A 239 -10.64 23.49 -30.04
N ARG A 240 -9.46 23.80 -30.57
CA ARG A 240 -8.97 25.19 -30.75
C ARG A 240 -9.94 26.11 -31.48
N ASP A 241 -10.67 25.59 -32.46
CA ASP A 241 -11.50 26.41 -33.34
C ASP A 241 -12.83 26.82 -32.70
N TRP A 242 -13.30 26.09 -31.68
CA TRP A 242 -14.65 26.25 -31.14
C TRP A 242 -14.72 26.40 -29.61
N ALA A 243 -13.69 25.98 -28.87
CA ALA A 243 -13.59 26.11 -27.43
C ALA A 243 -12.71 27.31 -27.04
N ASP A 244 -13.07 27.97 -25.95
CA ASP A 244 -12.26 29.02 -25.32
C ASP A 244 -11.30 28.42 -24.28
N SER A 245 -11.72 27.34 -23.62
CA SER A 245 -10.93 26.59 -22.64
C SER A 245 -10.96 25.09 -22.92
N MET A 246 -9.93 24.36 -22.49
CA MET A 246 -9.87 22.90 -22.54
C MET A 246 -9.57 22.36 -21.14
N VAL A 247 -10.47 21.56 -20.58
CA VAL A 247 -10.27 20.88 -19.29
C VAL A 247 -9.83 19.45 -19.58
N VAL A 248 -8.60 19.13 -19.20
CA VAL A 248 -8.04 17.79 -19.32
C VAL A 248 -8.16 17.10 -17.96
N CYS A 249 -9.04 16.11 -17.88
CA CYS A 249 -9.30 15.31 -16.69
C CYS A 249 -8.41 14.07 -16.67
N GLY A 250 -7.55 13.91 -15.68
CA GLY A 250 -6.63 12.76 -15.56
C GLY A 250 -6.38 12.36 -14.11
N PHE A 251 -6.20 11.06 -13.84
CA PHE A 251 -5.73 10.60 -12.53
C PHE A 251 -4.27 10.99 -12.29
N ALA A 252 -3.46 10.94 -13.35
CA ALA A 252 -2.06 11.32 -13.36
C ALA A 252 -1.70 12.02 -14.68
N PHE A 253 -0.67 12.85 -14.64
CA PHE A 253 -0.14 13.58 -15.80
C PHE A 253 1.35 13.29 -15.93
N ASP A 254 1.82 13.12 -17.16
CA ASP A 254 3.24 12.98 -17.44
C ASP A 254 3.96 14.32 -17.12
N PRO A 255 5.14 14.30 -16.46
CA PRO A 255 5.92 15.50 -16.19
C PRO A 255 6.27 16.38 -17.40
N GLN A 256 6.27 15.84 -18.62
CA GLN A 256 6.50 16.60 -19.85
C GLN A 256 5.30 17.46 -20.26
N VAL A 257 4.12 17.18 -19.71
CA VAL A 257 2.92 17.98 -19.91
C VAL A 257 2.98 19.21 -19.00
N GLY A 258 3.89 20.13 -19.32
CA GLY A 258 4.09 21.39 -18.61
C GLY A 258 3.29 22.56 -19.22
N GLU A 259 3.31 23.71 -18.54
CA GLU A 259 2.68 24.96 -18.99
C GLU A 259 3.12 25.38 -20.42
N THR A 260 4.39 25.19 -20.77
CA THR A 260 4.92 25.50 -22.11
C THR A 260 4.31 24.64 -23.21
N THR A 261 3.96 23.39 -22.90
CA THR A 261 3.30 22.45 -23.81
C THR A 261 1.81 22.78 -23.99
N MET A 262 1.23 23.52 -23.04
CA MET A 262 -0.18 23.82 -22.95
C MET A 262 -0.57 25.20 -23.50
N ASN A 263 0.40 25.99 -23.99
CA ASN A 263 0.13 27.30 -24.57
C ASN A 263 -0.29 27.17 -26.04
N PHE A 264 -1.60 27.04 -26.29
CA PHE A 264 -2.17 26.94 -27.64
C PHE A 264 -2.80 28.26 -28.11
N GLY A 265 -2.17 29.40 -27.80
CA GLY A 265 -2.61 30.72 -28.22
C GLY A 265 -3.81 31.21 -27.43
N ARG A 266 -5.02 31.18 -28.01
CA ARG A 266 -6.27 31.64 -27.38
C ARG A 266 -6.89 30.61 -26.43
N LEU A 267 -6.52 29.33 -26.57
CA LEU A 267 -7.10 28.23 -25.82
C LEU A 267 -6.41 28.10 -24.45
N THR A 268 -7.16 28.31 -23.38
CA THR A 268 -6.69 28.09 -22.00
C THR A 268 -6.80 26.61 -21.64
N VAL A 269 -5.71 25.95 -21.28
CA VAL A 269 -5.72 24.53 -20.90
C VAL A 269 -5.65 24.37 -19.39
N LEU A 270 -6.60 23.63 -18.83
CA LEU A 270 -6.74 23.35 -17.40
C LEU A 270 -6.48 21.88 -17.13
N LYS A 271 -5.52 21.56 -16.25
CA LYS A 271 -5.28 20.21 -15.77
C LYS A 271 -6.18 19.94 -14.56
N ALA A 272 -7.23 19.15 -14.77
CA ALA A 272 -8.09 18.69 -13.69
C ALA A 272 -7.63 17.29 -13.24
N ARG A 273 -7.09 17.19 -12.03
CA ARG A 273 -6.80 15.93 -11.37
C ARG A 273 -8.11 15.28 -10.91
N MET A 274 -8.31 14.03 -11.32
CA MET A 274 -9.41 13.20 -10.83
C MET A 274 -9.02 12.51 -9.52
N SER A 275 -9.90 12.56 -8.53
CA SER A 275 -9.71 11.81 -7.29
C SER A 275 -9.77 10.30 -7.55
N GLN A 276 -8.87 9.54 -6.95
CA GLN A 276 -8.86 8.07 -6.98
C GLN A 276 -10.17 7.45 -6.48
N GLU A 277 -10.95 8.21 -5.69
CA GLU A 277 -12.29 7.83 -5.25
C GLU A 277 -13.28 7.60 -6.41
N LEU A 278 -13.03 8.16 -7.61
CA LEU A 278 -13.87 7.89 -8.79
C LEU A 278 -13.88 6.41 -9.19
N HIS A 279 -12.84 5.63 -8.89
CA HIS A 279 -12.83 4.19 -9.15
C HIS A 279 -13.78 3.42 -8.22
N ALA A 280 -14.14 3.99 -7.06
CA ALA A 280 -15.02 3.37 -6.07
C ALA A 280 -16.49 3.77 -6.27
N ALA A 281 -16.96 3.74 -7.53
CA ALA A 281 -18.22 4.32 -8.01
C ALA A 281 -19.49 4.02 -7.18
N ASP A 282 -19.55 2.90 -6.45
CA ASP A 282 -20.71 2.51 -5.64
C ASP A 282 -20.77 3.13 -4.23
N ALA A 283 -19.68 3.74 -3.74
CA ALA A 283 -19.58 4.18 -2.35
C ALA A 283 -19.77 5.69 -2.13
N TYR A 284 -19.85 6.48 -3.20
CA TYR A 284 -19.75 7.93 -3.05
C TYR A 284 -21.09 8.62 -2.85
N LYS A 285 -21.23 9.35 -1.72
CA LYS A 285 -22.33 10.28 -1.49
C LYS A 285 -22.01 11.61 -2.17
N SER A 286 -22.91 12.07 -3.03
CA SER A 286 -22.89 13.40 -3.62
C SER A 286 -22.66 14.48 -2.55
N GLY A 287 -21.46 15.09 -2.53
CA GLY A 287 -21.09 16.18 -1.62
C GLY A 287 -19.91 15.93 -0.67
N GLY A 288 -19.18 14.81 -0.78
CA GLY A 288 -18.17 14.40 0.22
C GLY A 288 -16.71 14.89 0.06
N GLY A 289 -16.32 15.49 -1.06
CA GLY A 289 -14.90 15.64 -1.41
C GLY A 289 -14.66 16.22 -2.80
N ASN A 290 -13.42 16.70 -3.02
CA ASN A 290 -13.00 17.37 -4.25
C ASN A 290 -12.70 16.33 -5.33
N LEU A 291 -13.67 16.04 -6.20
CA LEU A 291 -13.52 15.00 -7.24
C LEU A 291 -12.64 15.44 -8.41
N PHE A 292 -12.68 16.72 -8.76
CA PHE A 292 -11.90 17.31 -9.85
C PHE A 292 -11.21 18.56 -9.33
N VAL A 293 -9.89 18.51 -9.20
CA VAL A 293 -9.10 19.64 -8.67
C VAL A 293 -8.16 20.15 -9.74
N VAL A 294 -8.19 21.45 -9.99
CA VAL A 294 -7.12 22.12 -10.74
C VAL A 294 -6.08 22.56 -9.74
N PHE A 295 -4.92 21.90 -9.76
CA PHE A 295 -3.77 22.24 -8.96
C PHE A 295 -2.62 22.53 -9.93
N GLY A 296 -2.11 23.77 -9.90
CA GLY A 296 -1.11 24.21 -10.86
C GLY A 296 0.29 23.73 -10.53
N GLU A 297 1.24 24.13 -11.37
CA GLU A 297 2.61 23.69 -11.25
C GLU A 297 3.33 24.41 -10.10
N PRO A 298 4.30 23.75 -9.47
CA PRO A 298 5.16 24.43 -8.52
C PRO A 298 6.05 25.44 -9.24
N ASP A 299 6.11 26.65 -8.70
CA ASP A 299 7.06 27.68 -9.09
C ASP A 299 8.35 27.49 -8.28
N ILE A 300 9.42 27.22 -9.00
CA ILE A 300 10.70 26.78 -8.43
C ILE A 300 11.83 27.64 -8.99
N ALA A 301 12.59 28.26 -8.08
CA ALA A 301 13.87 28.85 -8.40
C ALA A 301 14.99 27.82 -8.18
N LEU A 302 15.77 27.56 -9.23
CA LEU A 302 16.98 26.74 -9.15
C LEU A 302 18.21 27.64 -9.15
N GLU A 303 18.97 27.61 -8.06
CA GLU A 303 20.21 28.34 -7.92
C GLU A 303 21.42 27.41 -7.94
N ARG A 304 22.43 27.75 -8.75
CA ARG A 304 23.72 27.07 -8.75
C ARG A 304 24.73 27.92 -7.99
N ARG A 305 25.21 27.41 -6.87
CA ARG A 305 26.21 28.08 -6.03
C ARG A 305 27.59 28.00 -6.68
N LYS A 306 28.49 28.91 -6.27
CA LYS A 306 29.86 29.02 -6.80
C LYS A 306 30.71 27.77 -6.55
N ASP A 307 30.35 26.97 -5.55
CA ASP A 307 30.97 25.68 -5.22
C ASP A 307 30.51 24.52 -6.12
N GLY A 308 29.62 24.79 -7.09
CA GLY A 308 29.09 23.79 -8.02
C GLY A 308 27.87 23.05 -7.50
N THR A 309 27.41 23.31 -6.27
CA THR A 309 26.20 22.71 -5.69
C THR A 309 24.93 23.41 -6.17
N CYS A 310 23.83 22.66 -6.18
CA CYS A 310 22.50 23.14 -6.57
C CYS A 310 21.63 23.31 -5.32
N VAL A 311 20.82 24.36 -5.34
CA VAL A 311 19.78 24.65 -4.34
C VAL A 311 18.47 24.94 -5.07
N VAL A 312 17.40 24.35 -4.59
CA VAL A 312 16.05 24.51 -5.10
C VAL A 312 15.24 25.27 -4.07
N GLN A 313 14.56 26.33 -4.50
CA GLN A 313 13.66 27.11 -3.65
C GLN A 313 12.24 27.05 -4.22
N LEU A 314 11.28 26.69 -3.37
CA LEU A 314 9.86 26.74 -3.68
C LEU A 314 9.36 28.17 -3.48
N CYS A 315 9.10 28.86 -4.59
CA CYS A 315 8.58 30.22 -4.63
C CYS A 315 7.06 30.24 -4.41
N GLY A 316 6.37 29.23 -4.94
CA GLY A 316 4.92 29.14 -4.87
C GLY A 316 4.37 27.97 -5.66
N VAL A 317 3.06 27.97 -5.83
CA VAL A 317 2.33 27.08 -6.72
C VAL A 317 1.35 27.93 -7.49
N ASP A 318 1.22 27.66 -8.79
CA ASP A 318 0.21 28.31 -9.59
C ASP A 318 -1.19 27.82 -9.19
N ILE A 319 -2.08 28.77 -8.93
CA ILE A 319 -3.45 28.54 -8.50
C ILE A 319 -4.33 29.18 -9.57
N PHE A 320 -5.01 28.34 -10.36
CA PHE A 320 -5.96 28.82 -11.37
C PHE A 320 -7.30 29.16 -10.71
N ASP A 321 -7.72 30.42 -10.81
CA ASP A 321 -9.03 30.86 -10.33
C ASP A 321 -10.08 30.67 -11.45
N PRO A 322 -10.94 29.64 -11.37
CA PRO A 322 -11.95 29.37 -12.39
C PRO A 322 -13.04 30.44 -12.51
N THR A 323 -13.21 31.32 -11.52
CA THR A 323 -14.23 32.39 -11.59
C THR A 323 -13.73 33.58 -12.40
N THR A 324 -12.44 33.87 -12.33
CA THR A 324 -11.81 35.00 -13.04
C THR A 324 -11.05 34.58 -14.31
N GLY A 325 -10.72 33.29 -14.45
CA GLY A 325 -9.94 32.77 -15.57
C GLY A 325 -8.44 33.09 -15.47
N GLU A 326 -7.97 33.61 -14.33
CA GLU A 326 -6.58 34.02 -14.12
C GLU A 326 -5.78 32.95 -13.38
N VAL A 327 -4.53 32.73 -13.80
CA VAL A 327 -3.53 31.98 -13.03
C VAL A 327 -2.87 32.94 -12.05
N ARG A 328 -2.90 32.61 -10.76
CA ARG A 328 -2.29 33.41 -9.70
C ARG A 328 -1.26 32.56 -8.96
N SER A 329 -0.07 33.10 -8.72
CA SER A 329 0.88 32.44 -7.80
C SER A 329 0.30 32.43 -6.38
N SER A 330 0.51 31.35 -5.64
CA SER A 330 0.13 31.26 -4.24
C SER A 330 0.76 32.40 -3.44
N GLY A 331 -0.06 33.11 -2.65
CA GLY A 331 0.40 34.26 -1.88
C GLY A 331 1.27 33.85 -0.70
N LYS A 332 0.88 32.78 0.00
CA LYS A 332 1.67 32.16 1.08
C LYS A 332 1.73 30.66 0.87
N VAL A 333 2.89 30.19 0.43
CA VAL A 333 3.16 28.77 0.16
C VAL A 333 2.79 27.85 1.34
N GLU A 334 2.95 28.30 2.59
CA GLU A 334 2.65 27.52 3.80
C GLU A 334 1.16 27.24 4.05
N GLU A 335 0.26 28.03 3.45
CA GLU A 335 -1.19 27.85 3.59
C GLU A 335 -1.75 26.92 2.50
N ASP A 336 -1.05 26.81 1.36
CA ASP A 336 -1.49 26.06 0.18
C ASP A 336 -0.75 24.72 0.01
N VAL A 337 0.50 24.63 0.51
CA VAL A 337 1.38 23.46 0.39
C VAL A 337 1.55 22.78 1.74
N ALA A 338 1.16 21.51 1.82
CA ALA A 338 1.41 20.69 3.00
C ALA A 338 2.87 20.23 3.05
N CYS A 339 3.36 19.68 1.94
CA CYS A 339 4.74 19.21 1.82
C CYS A 339 5.24 19.28 0.38
N TRP A 340 6.56 19.27 0.24
CA TRP A 340 7.22 19.18 -1.06
C TRP A 340 8.45 18.29 -0.99
N PHE A 341 8.72 17.61 -2.09
CA PHE A 341 9.74 16.60 -2.24
C PHE A 341 10.63 16.93 -3.43
N VAL A 342 11.92 16.63 -3.29
CA VAL A 342 12.90 16.84 -4.36
C VAL A 342 13.57 15.50 -4.69
N ASP A 343 13.51 15.16 -5.96
CA ASP A 343 14.35 14.16 -6.58
C ASP A 343 15.55 14.87 -7.23
N THR A 344 16.73 14.72 -6.63
CA THR A 344 17.96 15.43 -7.02
C THR A 344 18.67 14.83 -8.23
N ASP A 345 18.22 13.69 -8.78
CA ASP A 345 18.83 12.99 -9.91
C ASP A 345 17.77 12.10 -10.57
N TYR A 346 16.76 12.75 -11.16
CA TYR A 346 15.57 12.11 -11.71
C TYR A 346 15.92 11.37 -13.01
N ASP A 347 15.52 10.11 -13.12
CA ASP A 347 15.83 9.23 -14.25
C ASP A 347 14.88 9.41 -15.44
N GLY A 348 13.72 10.04 -15.23
CA GLY A 348 12.68 10.23 -16.25
C GLY A 348 11.46 9.33 -16.07
N ASP A 349 11.57 8.30 -15.23
CA ASP A 349 10.56 7.25 -15.10
C ASP A 349 9.99 7.22 -13.68
N SER A 350 10.86 7.17 -12.67
CA SER A 350 10.48 6.98 -11.27
C SER A 350 10.90 8.16 -10.40
N PHE A 351 9.95 8.69 -9.62
CA PHE A 351 10.24 9.77 -8.69
C PHE A 351 10.76 9.22 -7.36
N PHE A 352 12.03 9.47 -7.05
CA PHE A 352 12.64 9.08 -5.78
C PHE A 352 12.69 10.26 -4.82
N VAL A 353 11.99 10.13 -3.68
CA VAL A 353 12.04 11.14 -2.62
C VAL A 353 13.44 11.11 -1.96
N ARG A 354 14.31 12.02 -2.39
CA ARG A 354 15.66 12.17 -1.81
C ARG A 354 15.67 13.24 -0.72
N HIS A 355 14.99 14.37 -0.96
CA HIS A 355 14.73 15.38 0.07
C HIS A 355 13.22 15.53 0.30
N ALA A 356 12.85 15.80 1.55
CA ALA A 356 11.48 16.04 1.95
C ALA A 356 11.35 17.22 2.91
N TYR A 357 10.35 18.06 2.68
CA TYR A 357 10.10 19.28 3.41
C TYR A 357 8.60 19.45 3.67
N PHE A 358 8.26 20.03 4.82
CA PHE A 358 6.88 20.17 5.30
C PHE A 358 6.63 21.63 5.64
N LEU A 359 5.69 22.27 4.93
CA LEU A 359 5.37 23.69 5.09
C LEU A 359 4.04 23.91 5.82
N GLY A 360 3.28 22.84 6.08
CA GLY A 360 1.93 22.94 6.61
C GLY A 360 1.84 23.54 8.01
N GLY A 361 0.95 24.52 8.18
CA GLY A 361 0.76 25.33 9.41
C GLY A 361 0.19 24.63 10.65
N LYS A 362 0.11 23.30 10.69
CA LYS A 362 -0.19 22.54 11.92
C LYS A 362 0.87 21.50 12.05
N ASP A 363 1.79 21.65 13.00
CA ASP A 363 2.93 20.78 13.26
C ASP A 363 2.50 19.29 13.26
N PRO A 364 2.52 18.60 12.10
CA PRO A 364 1.79 17.33 11.93
C PRO A 364 2.42 16.23 12.77
N PHE A 365 3.68 16.47 13.12
CA PHE A 365 4.57 15.52 13.73
C PHE A 365 4.77 15.75 15.23
N GLU A 366 4.14 16.74 15.86
CA GLU A 366 4.15 16.85 17.33
C GLU A 366 3.61 15.57 17.99
N LYS A 367 2.56 14.98 17.40
CA LYS A 367 2.04 13.67 17.82
C LYS A 367 3.06 12.55 17.59
N LEU A 368 3.82 12.61 16.50
CA LEU A 368 4.85 11.62 16.16
C LEU A 368 6.07 11.74 17.08
N LYS A 369 6.55 12.96 17.34
CA LYS A 369 7.62 13.29 18.31
C LYS A 369 7.26 12.77 19.69
N THR A 370 6.03 13.04 20.15
CA THR A 370 5.50 12.53 21.42
C THR A 370 5.41 11.00 21.45
N ALA A 371 4.99 10.36 20.35
CA ALA A 371 4.82 8.92 20.26
C ALA A 371 6.16 8.16 20.18
N LEU A 372 7.15 8.69 19.46
CA LEU A 372 8.43 8.03 19.25
C LEU A 372 9.32 8.06 20.49
N LYS A 373 9.08 8.96 21.45
CA LYS A 373 9.81 9.05 22.74
C LYS A 373 11.34 8.90 22.60
N THR A 374 11.88 9.37 21.48
CA THR A 374 13.31 9.30 21.16
C THR A 374 13.82 10.74 21.09
N GLU A 375 15.09 10.96 21.43
CA GLU A 375 15.76 12.25 21.23
C GLU A 375 15.76 12.59 19.74
N VAL A 376 14.77 13.38 19.32
CA VAL A 376 14.74 13.96 17.99
C VAL A 376 15.68 15.17 18.03
N ASP A 377 16.69 15.17 17.17
CA ASP A 377 17.55 16.33 16.97
C ASP A 377 16.70 17.49 16.45
N GLU A 378 16.47 18.49 17.30
CA GLU A 378 15.61 19.64 17.00
C GLU A 378 16.16 20.48 15.85
N ALA A 379 17.49 20.53 15.68
CA ALA A 379 18.12 21.25 14.58
C ALA A 379 17.92 20.52 13.25
N ALA A 380 18.01 19.18 13.24
CA ALA A 380 17.66 18.40 12.06
C ALA A 380 16.17 18.56 11.71
N TRP A 381 15.31 18.63 12.72
CA TRP A 381 13.86 18.77 12.54
C TRP A 381 13.46 20.12 11.97
N SER A 382 14.06 21.22 12.45
CA SER A 382 13.74 22.57 11.97
C SER A 382 14.07 22.76 10.49
N THR A 383 15.09 22.06 9.98
CA THR A 383 15.44 22.13 8.55
C THR A 383 14.42 21.47 7.61
N LEU A 384 13.50 20.65 8.13
CA LEU A 384 12.40 20.09 7.34
C LEU A 384 11.32 21.13 7.03
N TYR A 385 11.23 22.20 7.83
CA TYR A 385 10.26 23.29 7.64
C TYR A 385 10.89 24.44 6.84
N SER A 386 11.42 24.11 5.67
CA SER A 386 12.10 25.05 4.79
C SER A 386 11.48 25.08 3.39
N LYS A 387 11.44 26.28 2.80
CA LYS A 387 11.13 26.49 1.37
C LYS A 387 12.36 26.34 0.49
N GLU A 388 13.55 26.33 1.10
CA GLU A 388 14.83 26.13 0.43
C GLU A 388 15.38 24.74 0.75
N SER A 389 15.80 24.02 -0.29
CA SER A 389 16.40 22.70 -0.14
C SER A 389 17.80 22.78 0.44
N ARG A 390 18.25 21.71 1.08
CA ARG A 390 19.66 21.52 1.40
C ARG A 390 20.48 21.48 0.10
N PRO A 391 21.70 22.05 0.06
CA PRO A 391 22.55 21.97 -1.11
C PRO A 391 22.82 20.52 -1.51
N PHE A 392 22.74 20.22 -2.79
CA PHE A 392 23.02 18.90 -3.35
C PHE A 392 23.98 18.98 -4.54
N SER A 393 24.64 17.86 -4.83
CA SER A 393 25.53 17.75 -5.99
C SER A 393 24.71 17.74 -7.29
N PRO A 394 25.24 18.28 -8.39
CA PRO A 394 24.51 18.29 -9.66
C PRO A 394 24.11 16.87 -10.10
N PRO A 395 22.91 16.70 -10.67
CA PRO A 395 22.39 15.40 -11.10
C PRO A 395 23.28 14.76 -12.16
N LYS A 396 23.46 13.45 -12.11
CA LYS A 396 24.17 12.68 -13.14
C LYS A 396 23.30 12.54 -14.39
N SER A 397 21.99 12.42 -14.22
CA SER A 397 20.99 12.36 -15.29
C SER A 397 20.77 13.70 -15.99
N GLY A 398 21.33 14.79 -15.44
CA GLY A 398 21.08 16.16 -15.89
C GLY A 398 19.66 16.66 -15.60
N ARG A 399 18.88 15.96 -14.77
CA ARG A 399 17.49 16.31 -14.45
C ARG A 399 17.22 16.25 -12.96
N ILE A 400 16.37 17.16 -12.49
CA ILE A 400 15.75 17.10 -11.16
C ILE A 400 14.23 17.13 -11.30
N ALA A 401 13.54 16.57 -10.33
CA ALA A 401 12.09 16.68 -10.25
C ALA A 401 11.68 17.22 -8.89
N VAL A 402 10.70 18.12 -8.88
CA VAL A 402 10.11 18.66 -7.66
C VAL A 402 8.64 18.32 -7.64
N LYS A 403 8.19 17.66 -6.58
CA LYS A 403 6.79 17.31 -6.35
C LYS A 403 6.26 18.08 -5.14
N VAL A 404 5.09 18.67 -5.28
CA VAL A 404 4.41 19.45 -4.25
C VAL A 404 3.06 18.81 -3.97
N ILE A 405 2.69 18.72 -2.69
CA ILE A 405 1.43 18.15 -2.23
C ILE A 405 0.68 19.20 -1.40
N ASN A 406 -0.58 19.43 -1.73
CA ASN A 406 -1.45 20.35 -0.99
C ASN A 406 -2.05 19.69 0.27
N HIS A 407 -2.81 20.46 1.06
CA HIS A 407 -3.48 19.95 2.26
C HIS A 407 -4.60 18.95 2.02
N TYR A 408 -5.07 18.84 0.78
CA TYR A 408 -6.13 17.93 0.37
C TYR A 408 -5.58 16.60 -0.20
N GLY A 409 -4.26 16.49 -0.36
CA GLY A 409 -3.58 15.31 -0.90
C GLY A 409 -3.35 15.35 -2.41
N ASP A 410 -3.70 16.46 -3.08
CA ASP A 410 -3.41 16.62 -4.51
C ASP A 410 -1.92 16.92 -4.72
N GLU A 411 -1.36 16.31 -5.75
CA GLU A 411 0.05 16.44 -6.11
C GLU A 411 0.25 17.15 -7.46
N ALA A 412 1.25 18.03 -7.51
CA ALA A 412 1.80 18.58 -8.74
C ALA A 412 3.29 18.28 -8.81
N MET A 413 3.81 18.03 -10.01
CA MET A 413 5.22 17.75 -10.22
C MET A 413 5.75 18.55 -11.39
N ARG A 414 6.99 19.01 -11.29
CA ARG A 414 7.71 19.68 -12.37
C ARG A 414 9.13 19.15 -12.47
N VAL A 415 9.58 18.93 -13.70
CA VAL A 415 10.92 18.42 -14.00
C VAL A 415 11.75 19.55 -14.60
N PHE A 416 12.98 19.71 -14.11
CA PHE A 416 13.93 20.70 -14.58
C PHE A 416 15.16 20.00 -15.16
N LYS A 417 15.62 20.47 -16.31
CA LYS A 417 16.90 20.06 -16.88
C LYS A 417 17.98 21.00 -16.34
N ILE A 418 19.01 20.42 -15.74
CA ILE A 418 20.20 21.12 -15.26
C ILE A 418 21.30 20.87 -16.28
N GLY A 419 21.52 21.85 -17.17
CA GLY A 419 22.51 21.81 -18.25
C GLY A 419 23.17 23.16 -18.42
#